data_AF-A0A644WYT2-F1
#
_entry.id   AF-A0A644WYT2-F1
#
_cell.length_a   1.000
_cell.length_b   1.000
_cell.length_c   1.000
_cell.angle_alpha   90.00
_cell.angle_beta   90.00
_cell.angle_gamma   90.00
#
_symmetry.space_group_name_H-M   'P 1'
#
loop_
_entity.id
_entity.type
_entity.pdbx_description
1 polymer ?
#
loop_
_entity_poly.entity_id
_entity_poly.type
_entity_poly.pdbx_seq_one_letter_code
_entity_poly.pdbx_strand_id
1 'polypeptide(L)'
;MLFESNLTRLEKVGVDDMSDAIWKRVYRCAEELTQQGVTPFSRGDVIRCVQRDDPSCSSDSINPVIQGLTDNLRGGAPSIVGKTLLHSVERGRFVLRDATAQPVSKESANTSGYREIRALENERNRPAEISWEALLIGGYAFKYICEIEPERNGDGTLRVSAPQCRYSNGEGLALNKYGTGPFCKFKIPWNITKSGVYAFVVNGHAKYVGECENLSKRFNMGYGNISPRNCYRGGQETNCRINTLLFESVSEGLKVALWFHETYDYKKVESDLRAQEKFEWNRA
;
A
#
# COMPACT_ATOMS: atom_id res chain seq x y z
N MET A 1 -30.62 18.80 -20.72
CA MET A 1 -29.85 17.58 -21.03
C MET A 1 -28.69 17.56 -20.07
N LEU A 2 -28.73 16.64 -19.11
CA LEU A 2 -27.99 16.72 -17.85
C LEU A 2 -26.57 16.17 -18.04
N PHE A 3 -25.57 16.95 -17.60
CA PHE A 3 -24.22 16.46 -17.31
C PHE A 3 -24.34 15.44 -16.16
N GLU A 4 -24.13 14.15 -16.43
CA GLU A 4 -23.84 13.17 -15.37
C GLU A 4 -22.49 13.56 -14.73
N SER A 5 -22.44 13.70 -13.40
CA SER A 5 -21.17 13.99 -12.73
C SER A 5 -20.27 12.75 -12.77
N ASN A 6 -18.95 12.94 -12.77
CA ASN A 6 -17.98 11.85 -12.79
C ASN A 6 -18.14 10.90 -11.57
N LEU A 7 -18.68 11.42 -10.46
CA LEU A 7 -19.08 10.63 -9.30
C LEU A 7 -20.22 9.65 -9.64
N THR A 8 -21.25 10.06 -10.40
CA THR A 8 -22.37 9.18 -10.80
C THR A 8 -21.93 8.01 -11.69
N ARG A 9 -20.85 8.21 -12.47
CA ARG A 9 -20.25 7.16 -13.29
C ARG A 9 -19.39 6.18 -12.48
N LEU A 10 -18.83 6.64 -11.35
CA LEU A 10 -18.11 5.81 -10.37
C LEU A 10 -19.06 5.15 -9.35
N GLU A 11 -20.19 5.75 -9.04
CA GLU A 11 -21.26 5.23 -8.18
C GLU A 11 -21.95 4.01 -8.82
N LYS A 12 -22.13 4.00 -10.15
CA LYS A 12 -22.61 2.81 -10.91
C LYS A 12 -21.63 1.63 -10.88
N VAL A 13 -20.38 1.83 -10.42
CA VAL A 13 -19.35 0.78 -10.22
C VAL A 13 -19.33 0.30 -8.76
N GLY A 14 -20.30 0.68 -7.92
CA GLY A 14 -20.44 0.18 -6.55
C GLY A 14 -19.44 0.81 -5.58
N VAL A 15 -19.32 2.15 -5.62
CA VAL A 15 -18.51 2.94 -4.69
C VAL A 15 -19.44 3.80 -3.86
N ASP A 16 -20.09 3.19 -2.87
CA ASP A 16 -20.99 3.93 -1.97
C ASP A 16 -20.84 3.43 -0.52
N ASP A 17 -19.61 3.51 0.03
CA ASP A 17 -19.38 3.62 1.50
C ASP A 17 -17.92 4.00 1.84
N MET A 18 -17.50 5.22 1.49
CA MET A 18 -16.09 5.65 1.64
C MET A 18 -15.95 7.06 2.21
N SER A 19 -16.32 7.23 3.47
CA SER A 19 -16.31 8.51 4.19
C SER A 19 -14.95 8.94 4.78
N ASP A 20 -13.87 8.13 4.76
CA ASP A 20 -12.74 8.36 5.68
C ASP A 20 -11.31 8.54 5.11
N ALA A 21 -11.08 8.53 3.80
CA ALA A 21 -9.72 8.76 3.26
C ALA A 21 -9.47 10.24 2.93
N ILE A 22 -8.35 10.83 3.39
CA ILE A 22 -7.99 12.24 3.09
C ILE A 22 -7.99 12.51 1.58
N TRP A 23 -7.52 11.58 0.76
CA TRP A 23 -7.52 11.76 -0.71
C TRP A 23 -8.93 11.83 -1.29
N LYS A 24 -9.90 11.12 -0.72
CA LYS A 24 -11.32 11.22 -1.13
C LYS A 24 -11.94 12.53 -0.69
N ARG A 25 -11.57 13.02 0.51
CA ARG A 25 -11.97 14.34 0.98
C ARG A 25 -11.38 15.44 0.08
N VAL A 26 -10.10 15.32 -0.28
CA VAL A 26 -9.43 16.21 -1.25
C VAL A 26 -10.12 16.16 -2.61
N TYR A 27 -10.45 14.97 -3.12
CA TYR A 27 -11.14 14.81 -4.40
C TYR A 27 -12.57 15.36 -4.36
N ARG A 28 -13.36 15.01 -3.35
CA ARG A 28 -14.73 15.55 -3.14
C ARG A 28 -14.72 17.07 -3.04
N CYS A 29 -13.75 17.63 -2.30
CA CYS A 29 -13.57 19.07 -2.21
C CYS A 29 -13.20 19.70 -3.55
N ALA A 30 -12.37 19.03 -4.36
CA ALA A 30 -12.06 19.48 -5.71
C ALA A 30 -13.29 19.44 -6.63
N GLU A 31 -14.13 18.41 -6.52
CA GLU A 31 -15.42 18.32 -7.23
C GLU A 31 -16.39 19.43 -6.79
N GLU A 32 -16.56 19.64 -5.49
CA GLU A 32 -17.43 20.67 -4.93
C GLU A 32 -17.00 22.07 -5.38
N LEU A 33 -15.71 22.39 -5.29
CA LEU A 33 -15.18 23.68 -5.75
C LEU A 33 -15.41 23.87 -7.25
N THR A 34 -15.23 22.81 -8.04
CA THR A 34 -15.49 22.84 -9.49
C THR A 34 -16.97 23.08 -9.79
N GLN A 35 -17.88 22.40 -9.08
CA GLN A 35 -19.33 22.57 -9.23
C GLN A 35 -19.81 23.97 -8.80
N GLN A 36 -19.14 24.58 -7.82
CA GLN A 36 -19.39 25.96 -7.37
C GLN A 36 -18.80 27.01 -8.32
N GLY A 37 -18.15 26.61 -9.42
CA GLY A 37 -17.49 27.53 -10.36
C GLY A 37 -16.16 28.09 -9.83
N VAL A 38 -15.66 27.59 -8.71
CA VAL A 38 -14.34 27.94 -8.14
C VAL A 38 -13.27 27.11 -8.85
N THR A 39 -13.06 27.37 -10.14
CA THR A 39 -12.01 26.74 -10.96
C THR A 39 -11.22 27.81 -11.73
N PRO A 40 -9.87 27.82 -11.65
CA PRO A 40 -9.02 26.95 -10.85
C PRO A 40 -9.06 27.29 -9.34
N PHE A 41 -9.18 26.28 -8.49
CA PHE A 41 -9.18 26.42 -7.03
C PHE A 41 -7.76 26.48 -6.46
N SER A 42 -7.58 27.17 -5.34
CA SER A 42 -6.31 27.22 -4.63
C SER A 42 -6.10 26.02 -3.72
N ARG A 43 -4.84 25.75 -3.35
CA ARG A 43 -4.50 24.82 -2.28
C ARG A 43 -5.25 25.11 -0.98
N GLY A 44 -5.43 26.39 -0.66
CA GLY A 44 -6.14 26.84 0.54
C GLY A 44 -7.65 26.53 0.49
N ASP A 45 -8.26 26.55 -0.69
CA ASP A 45 -9.67 26.19 -0.87
C ASP A 45 -9.90 24.70 -0.57
N VAL A 46 -9.02 23.85 -1.09
CA VAL A 46 -9.06 22.40 -0.83
C VAL A 46 -8.83 22.11 0.65
N ILE A 47 -7.83 22.75 1.29
CA ILE A 47 -7.55 22.58 2.72
C ILE A 47 -8.74 23.00 3.57
N ARG A 48 -9.31 24.19 3.31
CA ARG A 48 -10.49 24.68 4.05
C ARG A 48 -11.68 23.75 3.91
N CYS A 49 -11.93 23.26 2.70
CA CYS A 49 -13.00 22.31 2.47
C CYS A 49 -12.77 20.98 3.21
N VAL A 50 -11.55 20.42 3.17
CA VAL A 50 -11.23 19.20 3.91
C VAL A 50 -11.36 19.40 5.42
N GLN A 51 -10.92 20.55 5.93
CA GLN A 51 -10.99 20.88 7.37
C GLN A 51 -12.39 21.21 7.86
N ARG A 52 -13.28 21.68 6.97
CA ARG A 52 -14.71 21.82 7.25
C ARG A 52 -15.33 20.44 7.53
N ASP A 53 -14.92 19.43 6.78
CA ASP A 53 -15.45 18.06 6.88
C ASP A 53 -14.71 17.20 7.94
N ASP A 54 -13.46 17.55 8.27
CA ASP A 54 -12.65 16.93 9.33
C ASP A 54 -11.68 17.97 9.94
N PRO A 55 -12.09 18.66 11.02
CA PRO A 55 -11.27 19.67 11.68
C PRO A 55 -9.96 19.14 12.28
N SER A 56 -9.82 17.82 12.45
CA SER A 56 -8.62 17.20 13.01
C SER A 56 -7.47 17.07 11.98
N CYS A 57 -7.78 17.22 10.69
CA CYS A 57 -6.78 17.16 9.62
C CYS A 57 -5.97 18.47 9.54
N SER A 58 -4.68 18.41 9.87
CA SER A 58 -3.77 19.55 9.69
C SER A 58 -3.41 19.78 8.22
N SER A 59 -3.07 21.03 7.87
CA SER A 59 -2.55 21.38 6.55
C SER A 59 -1.32 20.55 6.16
N ASP A 60 -0.47 20.19 7.13
CA ASP A 60 0.71 19.34 6.93
C ASP A 60 0.37 17.91 6.51
N SER A 61 -0.82 17.43 6.86
CA SER A 61 -1.34 16.13 6.45
C SER A 61 -2.03 16.19 5.08
N ILE A 62 -2.67 17.32 4.76
CA ILE A 62 -3.44 17.52 3.50
C ILE A 62 -2.51 17.86 2.33
N ASN A 63 -1.48 18.69 2.56
CA ASN A 63 -0.57 19.20 1.53
C ASN A 63 0.13 18.10 0.72
N PRO A 64 0.71 17.05 1.34
CA PRO A 64 1.31 15.95 0.60
C PRO A 64 0.30 15.17 -0.24
N VAL A 65 -0.96 15.08 0.20
CA VAL A 65 -2.03 14.38 -0.53
C VAL A 65 -2.44 15.15 -1.77
N ILE A 66 -2.64 16.47 -1.68
CA ILE A 66 -2.88 17.33 -2.85
C ILE A 66 -1.76 17.14 -3.89
N GLN A 67 -0.51 17.16 -3.43
CA GLN A 67 0.67 16.94 -4.28
C GLN A 67 0.71 15.52 -4.88
N GLY A 68 0.28 14.52 -4.11
CA GLY A 68 0.20 13.11 -4.51
C GLY A 68 -0.90 12.79 -5.54
N LEU A 69 -1.90 13.66 -5.66
CA LEU A 69 -3.00 13.55 -6.63
C LEU A 69 -2.76 14.38 -7.90
N THR A 70 -1.72 15.22 -7.93
CA THR A 70 -1.47 16.18 -9.02
C THR A 70 -0.42 15.66 -10.01
N ASP A 71 -0.80 15.55 -11.29
CA ASP A 71 0.00 14.96 -12.38
C ASP A 71 1.39 15.59 -12.59
N ASN A 72 1.45 16.92 -12.57
CA ASN A 72 2.63 17.70 -12.95
C ASN A 72 3.46 18.19 -11.76
N LEU A 73 3.13 17.75 -10.53
CA LEU A 73 3.92 18.03 -9.34
C LEU A 73 4.88 16.88 -9.03
N ARG A 74 6.13 17.20 -8.69
CA ARG A 74 7.10 16.24 -8.14
C ARG A 74 6.90 16.07 -6.64
N GLY A 75 7.14 14.89 -6.07
CA GLY A 75 6.89 14.59 -4.63
C GLY A 75 5.42 14.30 -4.32
N GLY A 76 5.04 14.29 -3.03
CA GLY A 76 3.68 14.02 -2.56
C GLY A 76 3.48 12.61 -1.98
N ALA A 77 2.34 12.39 -1.34
CA ALA A 77 1.94 11.10 -0.79
C ALA A 77 1.60 10.11 -1.93
N PRO A 78 2.07 8.86 -1.89
CA PRO A 78 1.54 7.81 -2.75
C PRO A 78 0.02 7.70 -2.58
N SER A 79 -0.71 7.52 -3.68
CA SER A 79 -2.18 7.39 -3.69
C SER A 79 -2.57 6.22 -4.58
N ILE A 80 -3.61 5.48 -4.20
CA ILE A 80 -4.21 4.39 -5.00
C ILE A 80 -4.58 4.87 -6.41
N VAL A 81 -5.01 6.13 -6.51
CA VAL A 81 -5.46 6.73 -7.79
C VAL A 81 -4.29 7.30 -8.61
N GLY A 82 -3.09 7.31 -8.04
CA GLY A 82 -1.93 7.96 -8.61
C GLY A 82 -2.13 9.46 -8.81
N LYS A 83 -1.27 10.05 -9.63
CA LYS A 83 -1.26 11.48 -9.95
C LYS A 83 -2.13 11.80 -11.16
N THR A 84 -3.41 11.47 -11.08
CA THR A 84 -4.31 11.54 -12.25
C THR A 84 -5.54 12.43 -12.04
N LEU A 85 -5.81 12.83 -10.80
CA LEU A 85 -7.06 13.51 -10.42
C LEU A 85 -6.98 15.03 -10.52
N LEU A 86 -5.81 15.61 -10.28
CA LEU A 86 -5.60 17.05 -10.29
C LEU A 86 -4.53 17.44 -11.30
N HIS A 87 -4.66 18.64 -11.87
CA HIS A 87 -3.63 19.28 -12.66
C HIS A 87 -3.31 20.67 -12.09
N SER A 88 -2.04 20.99 -11.91
CA SER A 88 -1.64 22.33 -11.47
C SER A 88 -1.51 23.27 -12.68
N VAL A 89 -2.31 24.34 -12.72
CA VAL A 89 -2.30 25.30 -13.85
C VAL A 89 -1.32 26.45 -13.63
N GLU A 90 -1.10 26.85 -12.38
CA GLU A 90 -0.10 27.84 -11.97
C GLU A 90 0.24 27.65 -10.48
N ARG A 91 1.12 28.49 -9.92
CA ARG A 91 1.63 28.34 -8.55
C ARG A 91 0.49 28.27 -7.53
N GLY A 92 0.20 27.06 -7.06
CA GLY A 92 -0.79 26.82 -6.02
C GLY A 92 -2.25 26.80 -6.49
N ARG A 93 -2.49 26.73 -7.81
CA ARG A 93 -3.80 26.60 -8.43
C ARG A 93 -3.97 25.25 -9.11
N PHE A 94 -5.17 24.68 -9.00
CA PHE A 94 -5.50 23.33 -9.44
C PHE A 94 -6.82 23.30 -10.19
N VAL A 95 -6.93 22.34 -11.11
CA VAL A 95 -8.18 21.96 -11.77
C VAL A 95 -8.37 20.45 -11.64
N LEU A 96 -9.64 20.01 -11.66
CA LEU A 96 -9.99 18.60 -11.76
C LEU A 96 -9.71 18.08 -13.17
N ARG A 97 -9.15 16.88 -13.31
CA ARG A 97 -9.02 16.21 -14.62
C ARG A 97 -10.20 15.28 -14.90
N ASP A 98 -10.63 15.24 -16.15
CA ASP A 98 -11.50 14.17 -16.66
C ASP A 98 -10.69 12.88 -16.81
N ALA A 99 -11.15 11.81 -16.17
CA ALA A 99 -10.46 10.52 -16.07
C ALA A 99 -10.45 9.68 -17.39
N THR A 100 -10.48 10.32 -18.56
CA THR A 100 -10.59 9.63 -19.86
C THR A 100 -9.26 9.45 -20.61
N ALA A 101 -8.10 9.77 -20.02
CA ALA A 101 -6.81 9.58 -20.68
C ALA A 101 -6.12 8.27 -20.24
N GLN A 102 -6.36 7.19 -20.99
CA GLN A 102 -5.51 5.99 -20.99
C GLN A 102 -4.11 6.32 -21.56
N PRO A 103 -3.03 5.63 -21.14
CA PRO A 103 -1.81 5.53 -21.93
C PRO A 103 -1.99 4.49 -23.04
N VAL A 104 -1.76 4.92 -24.28
CA VAL A 104 -1.67 4.09 -25.49
C VAL A 104 -0.38 3.25 -25.50
N SER A 105 -0.52 2.11 -26.15
CA SER A 105 0.36 0.96 -26.37
C SER A 105 1.73 1.20 -27.00
N LYS A 106 2.57 0.15 -26.92
CA LYS A 106 3.30 -0.40 -28.08
C LYS A 106 3.22 -1.94 -28.11
N GLU A 107 2.61 -2.47 -29.16
CA GLU A 107 2.72 -3.86 -29.66
C GLU A 107 4.13 -4.12 -30.21
N SER A 108 4.66 -5.34 -30.22
CA SER A 108 4.41 -6.46 -31.17
C SER A 108 5.58 -7.47 -30.95
N ALA A 109 5.61 -8.76 -31.30
CA ALA A 109 4.75 -9.81 -31.81
C ALA A 109 5.58 -11.12 -31.70
N ASN A 110 4.98 -12.29 -31.48
CA ASN A 110 5.03 -13.43 -32.42
C ASN A 110 4.46 -14.72 -31.83
N THR A 111 3.55 -15.31 -32.61
CA THR A 111 2.80 -16.53 -32.32
C THR A 111 3.40 -17.67 -33.15
N SER A 112 4.28 -18.48 -32.58
CA SER A 112 4.64 -19.81 -33.09
C SER A 112 5.51 -20.54 -32.06
N GLY A 113 5.00 -21.60 -31.44
CA GLY A 113 5.78 -22.37 -30.46
C GLY A 113 4.96 -23.28 -29.53
N TYR A 114 3.63 -23.08 -29.47
CA TYR A 114 2.72 -23.80 -28.57
C TYR A 114 2.49 -25.29 -28.89
N ARG A 115 3.28 -25.93 -29.76
CA ARG A 115 3.12 -27.36 -30.10
C ARG A 115 4.30 -28.27 -29.73
N GLU A 116 5.44 -27.74 -29.28
CA GLU A 116 6.64 -28.58 -29.03
C GLU A 116 7.06 -28.75 -27.57
N ILE A 117 6.45 -28.05 -26.61
CA ILE A 117 6.84 -28.20 -25.18
C ILE A 117 6.15 -29.39 -24.49
N ARG A 118 5.03 -29.90 -25.05
CA ARG A 118 4.29 -31.06 -24.52
C ARG A 118 5.05 -32.40 -24.54
N ALA A 119 6.22 -32.47 -25.17
CA ALA A 119 7.01 -33.69 -25.29
C ALA A 119 8.18 -33.79 -24.29
N LEU A 120 8.48 -32.72 -23.53
CA LEU A 120 9.53 -32.72 -22.49
C LEU A 120 8.95 -32.88 -21.07
N GLU A 121 7.62 -32.89 -20.93
CA GLU A 121 6.91 -33.04 -19.64
C GLU A 121 6.95 -34.48 -19.09
N ASN A 122 7.42 -35.46 -19.87
CA ASN A 122 7.32 -36.89 -19.52
C ASN A 122 8.55 -37.53 -18.85
N GLU A 123 9.63 -36.80 -18.56
CA GLU A 123 10.81 -37.36 -17.87
C GLU A 123 11.13 -36.76 -16.49
N ARG A 124 10.33 -35.81 -16.00
CA ARG A 124 10.50 -35.26 -14.64
C ARG A 124 9.56 -35.89 -13.61
N ASN A 125 8.87 -36.96 -14.00
CA ASN A 125 7.96 -37.75 -13.18
C ASN A 125 8.71 -38.75 -12.28
N ARG A 126 9.62 -38.24 -11.44
CA ARG A 126 9.88 -38.83 -10.14
C ARG A 126 8.99 -38.07 -9.16
N PRO A 127 8.14 -38.74 -8.37
CA PRO A 127 7.43 -38.04 -7.30
C PRO A 127 8.49 -37.56 -6.31
N ALA A 128 8.88 -36.28 -6.42
CA ALA A 128 9.39 -35.58 -5.27
C ALA A 128 8.21 -35.50 -4.30
N GLU A 129 8.37 -36.10 -3.12
CA GLU A 129 7.42 -35.91 -2.03
C GLU A 129 7.15 -34.41 -1.88
N ILE A 130 5.91 -34.01 -2.16
CA ILE A 130 5.45 -32.65 -1.93
C ILE A 130 5.45 -32.48 -0.42
N SER A 131 6.44 -31.79 0.13
CA SER A 131 6.37 -31.27 1.48
C SER A 131 5.59 -29.94 1.40
N TRP A 132 4.27 -30.03 1.54
CA TRP A 132 3.32 -28.89 1.48
C TRP A 132 3.45 -27.94 2.70
N GLU A 133 4.41 -28.17 3.59
CA GLU A 133 4.50 -27.56 4.92
C GLU A 133 5.66 -26.57 5.07
N ALA A 134 6.58 -26.50 4.09
CA ALA A 134 7.78 -25.68 4.22
C ALA A 134 8.21 -25.00 2.90
N LEU A 135 8.50 -23.70 2.98
CA LEU A 135 9.18 -22.91 1.97
C LEU A 135 10.66 -22.82 2.34
N LEU A 136 11.56 -23.20 1.43
CA LEU A 136 12.99 -23.04 1.63
C LEU A 136 13.45 -21.66 1.11
N ILE A 137 14.11 -20.88 1.97
CA ILE A 137 14.74 -19.60 1.62
C ILE A 137 16.17 -19.65 2.15
N GLY A 138 17.18 -19.49 1.29
CA GLY A 138 18.60 -19.57 1.68
C GLY A 138 18.99 -20.80 2.52
N GLY A 139 18.35 -21.95 2.26
CA GLY A 139 18.57 -23.21 3.01
C GLY A 139 17.81 -23.35 4.33
N TYR A 140 17.03 -22.35 4.76
CA TYR A 140 16.21 -22.40 5.96
C TYR A 140 14.76 -22.75 5.62
N ALA A 141 14.15 -23.64 6.40
CA ALA A 141 12.75 -24.02 6.25
C ALA A 141 11.83 -23.05 6.99
N PHE A 142 10.97 -22.36 6.24
CA PHE A 142 9.92 -21.51 6.75
C PHE A 142 8.59 -22.24 6.70
N LYS A 143 7.79 -22.16 7.77
CA LYS A 143 6.42 -22.68 7.81
C LYS A 143 5.44 -21.62 7.38
N TYR A 144 4.41 -22.01 6.64
CA TYR A 144 3.31 -21.12 6.30
C TYR A 144 2.54 -20.73 7.57
N ILE A 145 2.25 -19.44 7.71
CA ILE A 145 1.45 -18.92 8.84
C ILE A 145 0.03 -18.59 8.37
N CYS A 146 -0.09 -17.65 7.43
CA CYS A 146 -1.38 -17.25 6.86
C CYS A 146 -1.18 -16.42 5.58
N GLU A 147 -2.25 -16.29 4.80
CA GLU A 147 -2.40 -15.20 3.84
C GLU A 147 -2.69 -13.94 4.67
N ILE A 148 -2.05 -12.82 4.33
CA ILE A 148 -2.34 -11.55 4.97
C ILE A 148 -3.57 -10.98 4.30
N GLU A 149 -4.65 -10.89 5.07
CA GLU A 149 -5.90 -10.29 4.63
C GLU A 149 -6.09 -8.96 5.36
N PRO A 150 -5.88 -7.83 4.66
CA PRO A 150 -6.19 -6.54 5.23
C PRO A 150 -7.70 -6.35 5.41
N GLU A 151 -8.06 -5.54 6.41
CA GLU A 151 -9.42 -5.09 6.63
C GLU A 151 -9.96 -4.48 5.33
N ARG A 152 -11.20 -4.85 4.99
CA ARG A 152 -11.94 -4.33 3.85
C ARG A 152 -13.15 -3.56 4.34
N ASN A 153 -13.61 -2.60 3.54
CA ASN A 153 -14.89 -1.95 3.77
C ASN A 153 -16.03 -2.90 3.39
N GLY A 154 -17.29 -2.52 3.68
CA GLY A 154 -18.46 -3.33 3.36
C GLY A 154 -18.61 -3.65 1.86
N ASP A 155 -18.05 -2.79 1.00
CA ASP A 155 -18.00 -2.95 -0.46
C ASP A 155 -16.87 -3.88 -0.96
N GLY A 156 -16.07 -4.45 -0.05
CA GLY A 156 -14.93 -5.32 -0.38
C GLY A 156 -13.64 -4.60 -0.78
N THR A 157 -13.64 -3.26 -0.88
CA THR A 157 -12.43 -2.48 -1.13
C THR A 157 -11.50 -2.49 0.08
N LEU A 158 -10.19 -2.33 -0.14
CA LEU A 158 -9.23 -2.27 0.96
C LEU A 158 -9.47 -1.04 1.83
N ARG A 159 -9.58 -1.26 3.14
CA ARG A 159 -9.76 -0.20 4.12
C ARG A 159 -8.45 0.54 4.34
N VAL A 160 -8.40 1.79 3.90
CA VAL A 160 -7.25 2.68 4.11
C VAL A 160 -7.24 3.17 5.56
N SER A 161 -6.05 3.15 6.17
CA SER A 161 -5.79 3.66 7.51
C SER A 161 -4.92 4.91 7.45
N ALA A 162 -5.34 5.99 8.12
CA ALA A 162 -4.59 7.24 8.25
C ALA A 162 -4.25 7.53 9.73
N PRO A 163 -3.34 6.77 10.36
CA PRO A 163 -3.05 6.88 11.78
C PRO A 163 -2.42 8.23 12.15
N GLN A 164 -1.71 8.90 11.24
CA GLN A 164 -1.01 10.16 11.50
C GLN A 164 -1.91 11.27 12.05
N CYS A 165 -3.20 11.30 11.67
CA CYS A 165 -4.17 12.29 12.14
C CYS A 165 -4.52 12.15 13.63
N ARG A 166 -4.27 10.98 14.21
CA ARG A 166 -4.59 10.69 15.62
C ARG A 166 -3.45 11.06 16.58
N TYR A 167 -2.31 11.52 16.07
CA TYR A 167 -1.17 11.87 16.91
C TYR A 167 -1.26 13.32 17.38
N SER A 168 -1.20 13.56 18.69
CA SER A 168 -0.97 14.90 19.23
C SER A 168 0.48 15.31 18.97
N ASN A 169 0.72 16.00 17.85
CA ASN A 169 2.03 16.43 17.41
C ASN A 169 2.40 17.81 17.99
N GLY A 170 2.48 17.92 19.31
CA GLY A 170 2.77 19.20 19.99
C GLY A 170 4.13 19.82 19.61
N GLU A 171 5.06 19.00 19.12
CA GLU A 171 6.40 19.42 18.70
C GLU A 171 6.50 19.80 17.20
N GLY A 172 5.39 19.70 16.44
CA GLY A 172 5.40 20.04 15.02
C GLY A 172 6.34 19.18 14.17
N LEU A 173 6.54 17.90 14.55
CA LEU A 173 7.39 16.99 13.82
C LEU A 173 6.88 16.80 12.39
N ALA A 174 7.79 16.80 11.41
CA ALA A 174 7.45 16.43 10.05
C ALA A 174 7.20 14.92 9.93
N LEU A 175 6.38 14.52 8.95
CA LEU A 175 6.26 13.11 8.56
C LEU A 175 7.61 12.57 8.05
N ASN A 176 7.85 11.29 8.28
CA ASN A 176 8.94 10.60 7.61
C ASN A 176 8.55 10.24 6.16
N LYS A 177 9.51 9.72 5.39
CA LYS A 177 9.35 9.40 3.96
C LYS A 177 8.13 8.54 3.64
N TYR A 178 7.71 7.67 4.55
CA TYR A 178 6.60 6.73 4.38
C TYR A 178 5.40 7.07 5.27
N GLY A 179 5.49 8.14 6.07
CA GLY A 179 4.52 8.49 7.10
C GLY A 179 3.16 8.94 6.58
N THR A 180 3.07 9.27 5.28
CA THR A 180 1.82 9.65 4.62
C THR A 180 0.92 8.44 4.32
N GLY A 181 1.47 7.23 4.30
CA GLY A 181 0.79 6.06 3.76
C GLY A 181 0.79 5.99 2.23
N PRO A 182 -0.13 5.24 1.62
CA PRO A 182 -1.31 4.60 2.22
C PRO A 182 -0.93 3.47 3.20
N PHE A 183 -1.82 3.21 4.15
CA PHE A 183 -1.69 2.07 5.04
C PHE A 183 -2.97 1.23 5.03
N CYS A 184 -2.85 -0.05 5.35
CA CYS A 184 -3.96 -0.91 5.73
C CYS A 184 -3.85 -1.35 7.19
N LYS A 185 -4.92 -1.93 7.72
CA LYS A 185 -4.87 -2.73 8.95
C LYS A 185 -5.04 -4.20 8.61
N PHE A 186 -4.32 -5.07 9.32
CA PHE A 186 -4.47 -6.51 9.22
C PHE A 186 -4.03 -7.15 10.53
N LYS A 187 -4.36 -8.42 10.72
CA LYS A 187 -3.91 -9.19 11.88
C LYS A 187 -3.46 -10.57 11.44
N ILE A 188 -2.50 -11.10 12.19
CA ILE A 188 -2.13 -12.51 12.16
C ILE A 188 -2.58 -13.18 13.47
N PRO A 189 -2.59 -14.52 13.56
CA PRO A 189 -2.91 -15.22 14.79
C PRO A 189 -2.08 -14.72 16.00
N TRP A 190 -2.71 -14.57 17.16
CA TRP A 190 -2.08 -14.04 18.38
C TRP A 190 -1.30 -15.08 19.19
N ASN A 191 -1.39 -16.36 18.82
CA ASN A 191 -0.81 -17.48 19.54
C ASN A 191 0.62 -17.83 19.09
N ILE A 192 1.25 -17.05 18.21
CA ILE A 192 2.60 -17.30 17.69
C ILE A 192 3.59 -16.39 18.43
N THR A 193 3.83 -16.73 19.69
CA THR A 193 4.65 -15.94 20.62
C THR A 193 6.14 -16.28 20.57
N LYS A 194 6.61 -16.80 19.43
CA LYS A 194 7.97 -17.33 19.23
C LYS A 194 8.89 -16.32 18.55
N SER A 195 10.19 -16.43 18.83
CA SER A 195 11.24 -15.71 18.12
C SER A 195 11.61 -16.41 16.81
N GLY A 196 12.10 -15.65 15.84
CA GLY A 196 12.50 -16.21 14.56
C GLY A 196 12.63 -15.18 13.45
N VAL A 197 12.72 -15.69 12.22
CA VAL A 197 12.76 -14.90 10.99
C VAL A 197 11.48 -15.14 10.22
N TYR A 198 10.85 -14.08 9.72
CA TYR A 198 9.66 -14.16 8.88
C TYR A 198 9.95 -13.66 7.47
N ALA A 199 9.14 -14.13 6.52
CA ALA A 199 9.16 -13.66 5.15
C ALA A 199 7.77 -13.22 4.68
N PHE A 200 7.70 -12.10 3.96
CA PHE A 200 6.56 -11.79 3.11
C PHE A 200 6.78 -12.40 1.73
N VAL A 201 5.83 -13.22 1.30
CA VAL A 201 5.86 -13.92 0.02
C VAL A 201 4.71 -13.40 -0.83
N VAL A 202 5.01 -12.75 -1.94
CA VAL A 202 4.01 -12.17 -2.85
C VAL A 202 3.93 -13.03 -4.10
N ASN A 203 2.75 -13.61 -4.36
CA ASN A 203 2.51 -14.57 -5.45
C ASN A 203 3.61 -15.66 -5.54
N GLY A 204 4.02 -16.22 -4.41
CA GLY A 204 5.03 -17.29 -4.34
C GLY A 204 6.49 -16.81 -4.32
N HIS A 205 6.76 -15.51 -4.45
CA HIS A 205 8.11 -14.96 -4.41
C HIS A 205 8.40 -14.28 -3.08
N ALA A 206 9.46 -14.67 -2.37
CA ALA A 206 9.91 -13.98 -1.17
C ALA A 206 10.36 -12.56 -1.52
N LYS A 207 9.65 -11.55 -0.99
CA LYS A 207 9.93 -10.13 -1.24
C LYS A 207 10.62 -9.45 -0.06
N TYR A 208 10.42 -9.96 1.15
CA TYR A 208 10.99 -9.40 2.37
C TYR A 208 11.35 -10.49 3.35
N VAL A 209 12.47 -10.33 4.06
CA VAL A 209 12.79 -11.06 5.30
C VAL A 209 13.01 -10.11 6.45
N GLY A 210 12.62 -10.49 7.66
CA GLY A 210 12.92 -9.74 8.86
C GLY A 210 12.87 -10.60 10.11
N GLU A 211 13.39 -10.08 11.21
CA GLU A 211 13.45 -10.80 12.48
C GLU A 211 12.43 -10.30 13.50
N CYS A 212 12.11 -11.17 14.47
CA CYS A 212 11.38 -10.79 15.67
C CYS A 212 11.67 -11.70 16.87
N GLU A 213 11.54 -11.14 18.07
CA GLU A 213 11.47 -11.92 19.33
C GLU A 213 10.09 -12.55 19.56
N ASN A 214 9.04 -11.97 18.98
CA ASN A 214 7.66 -12.43 19.11
C ASN A 214 6.88 -12.08 17.83
N LEU A 215 6.52 -13.10 17.06
CA LEU A 215 5.90 -12.90 15.74
C LEU A 215 4.56 -12.16 15.84
N SER A 216 3.64 -12.63 16.69
CA SER A 216 2.32 -11.99 16.85
C SER A 216 2.43 -10.52 17.24
N LYS A 217 3.34 -10.15 18.15
CA LYS A 217 3.57 -8.74 18.52
C LYS A 217 4.17 -7.93 17.38
N ARG A 218 5.19 -8.45 16.68
CA ARG A 218 5.85 -7.74 15.56
C ARG A 218 4.86 -7.33 14.49
N PHE A 219 3.91 -8.20 14.18
CA PHE A 219 2.90 -7.96 13.17
C PHE A 219 1.75 -7.13 13.74
N ASN A 220 1.06 -7.60 14.78
CA ASN A 220 -0.19 -6.97 15.21
C ASN A 220 0.00 -5.63 15.94
N MET A 221 1.20 -5.33 16.44
CA MET A 221 1.56 -4.03 17.03
C MET A 221 2.49 -3.19 16.14
N GLY A 222 2.99 -3.78 15.05
CA GLY A 222 3.87 -3.14 14.08
C GLY A 222 3.21 -3.03 12.72
N TYR A 223 3.50 -3.96 11.82
CA TYR A 223 3.08 -3.89 10.42
C TYR A 223 1.56 -3.86 10.23
N GLY A 224 0.79 -4.63 11.00
CA GLY A 224 -0.66 -4.75 10.87
C GLY A 224 -1.45 -3.60 11.48
N ASN A 225 -0.82 -2.74 12.29
CA ASN A 225 -1.47 -1.61 12.94
C ASN A 225 -0.48 -0.47 13.15
N ILE A 226 -0.30 0.35 12.11
CA ILE A 226 0.65 1.46 12.14
C ILE A 226 0.29 2.46 13.25
N SER A 227 1.19 2.56 14.23
CA SER A 227 1.16 3.59 15.27
C SER A 227 1.27 4.99 14.65
N PRO A 228 0.46 5.97 15.10
CA PRO A 228 0.59 7.35 14.67
C PRO A 228 2.02 7.90 14.82
N ARG A 229 2.73 7.56 15.90
CA ARG A 229 4.11 8.00 16.14
C ARG A 229 5.08 7.52 15.05
N ASN A 230 4.85 6.33 14.49
CA ASN A 230 5.70 5.77 13.43
C ASN A 230 5.64 6.56 12.14
N CYS A 231 4.63 7.41 11.94
CA CYS A 231 4.48 8.22 10.74
C CYS A 231 5.40 9.46 10.75
N TYR A 232 5.87 9.88 11.92
CA TYR A 232 6.67 11.09 12.08
C TYR A 232 8.18 10.78 12.10
N ARG A 233 9.02 11.79 11.87
CA ARG A 233 10.49 11.66 12.00
C ARG A 233 10.86 11.14 13.39
N GLY A 234 11.87 10.27 13.46
CA GLY A 234 12.25 9.54 14.67
C GLY A 234 11.33 8.34 15.01
N GLY A 235 10.28 8.10 14.24
CA GLY A 235 9.45 6.89 14.34
C GLY A 235 10.02 5.69 13.56
N GLN A 236 9.41 4.51 13.71
CA GLN A 236 9.85 3.31 12.99
C GLN A 236 9.36 3.29 11.54
N GLU A 237 10.13 3.92 10.65
CA GLU A 237 9.80 4.04 9.22
C GLU A 237 9.62 2.69 8.51
N THR A 238 10.28 1.62 8.96
CA THR A 238 10.15 0.28 8.37
C THR A 238 8.72 -0.22 8.48
N ASN A 239 8.03 0.08 9.59
CA ASN A 239 6.64 -0.36 9.75
C ASN A 239 5.74 0.31 8.71
N CYS A 240 5.87 1.63 8.55
CA CYS A 240 5.14 2.39 7.54
C CYS A 240 5.44 1.85 6.13
N ARG A 241 6.71 1.72 5.78
CA ARG A 241 7.14 1.27 4.45
C ARG A 241 6.61 -0.12 4.09
N ILE A 242 6.78 -1.10 4.98
CA ILE A 242 6.36 -2.48 4.72
C ILE A 242 4.85 -2.57 4.63
N ASN A 243 4.10 -1.84 5.46
CA ASN A 243 2.66 -1.79 5.35
C ASN A 243 2.19 -1.13 4.04
N THR A 244 2.83 -0.05 3.60
CA THR A 244 2.53 0.57 2.29
C THR A 244 2.79 -0.39 1.13
N LEU A 245 3.92 -1.10 1.12
CA LEU A 245 4.22 -2.09 0.08
C LEU A 245 3.21 -3.26 0.06
N LEU A 246 2.77 -3.70 1.24
CA LEU A 246 1.72 -4.70 1.37
C LEU A 246 0.39 -4.18 0.84
N PHE A 247 0.01 -2.96 1.22
CA PHE A 247 -1.19 -2.29 0.74
C PHE A 247 -1.19 -2.22 -0.80
N GLU A 248 -0.10 -1.74 -1.40
CA GLU A 248 0.06 -1.61 -2.85
C GLU A 248 -0.10 -2.97 -3.54
N SER A 249 0.59 -4.00 -3.05
CA SER A 249 0.53 -5.35 -3.60
C SER A 249 -0.90 -5.93 -3.59
N VAL A 250 -1.59 -5.82 -2.46
CA VAL A 250 -2.96 -6.35 -2.34
C VAL A 250 -3.93 -5.51 -3.18
N SER A 251 -3.69 -4.21 -3.34
CA SER A 251 -4.52 -3.34 -4.20
C SER A 251 -4.40 -3.68 -5.68
N GLU A 252 -3.26 -4.25 -6.09
CA GLU A 252 -3.03 -4.81 -7.43
C GLU A 252 -3.59 -6.23 -7.59
N GLY A 253 -4.24 -6.78 -6.57
CA GLY A 253 -4.79 -8.14 -6.58
C GLY A 253 -3.76 -9.24 -6.34
N LEU A 254 -2.54 -8.88 -5.92
CA LEU A 254 -1.51 -9.86 -5.56
C LEU A 254 -1.79 -10.46 -4.18
N LYS A 255 -1.50 -11.75 -4.03
CA LYS A 255 -1.60 -12.44 -2.75
C LYS A 255 -0.32 -12.29 -1.95
N VAL A 256 -0.45 -11.88 -0.69
CA VAL A 256 0.68 -11.73 0.24
C VAL A 256 0.54 -12.77 1.34
N ALA A 257 1.51 -13.68 1.46
CA ALA A 257 1.56 -14.70 2.49
C ALA A 257 2.67 -14.41 3.50
N LEU A 258 2.43 -14.78 4.76
CA LEU A 258 3.41 -14.78 5.83
C LEU A 258 3.96 -16.19 6.05
N TRP A 259 5.29 -16.27 6.04
CA TRP A 259 6.05 -17.48 6.32
C TRP A 259 6.99 -17.23 7.49
N PHE A 260 7.27 -18.25 8.31
CA PHE A 260 8.05 -18.10 9.53
C PHE A 260 9.00 -19.27 9.82
N HIS A 261 10.24 -18.94 10.12
CA HIS A 261 11.27 -19.84 10.63
C HIS A 261 11.52 -19.54 12.12
N GLU A 262 10.98 -20.38 13.00
CA GLU A 262 11.19 -20.29 14.45
C GLU A 262 12.66 -20.58 14.78
N THR A 263 13.32 -19.65 15.47
CA THR A 263 14.70 -19.80 15.92
C THR A 263 15.03 -18.78 17.00
N TYR A 264 15.98 -19.12 17.89
CA TYR A 264 16.57 -18.17 18.83
C TYR A 264 17.73 -17.37 18.21
N ASP A 265 18.32 -17.86 17.11
CA ASP A 265 19.45 -17.22 16.40
C ASP A 265 18.97 -16.28 15.28
N TYR A 266 17.80 -15.67 15.44
CA TYR A 266 17.09 -14.94 14.39
C TYR A 266 17.91 -13.80 13.77
N LYS A 267 18.80 -13.14 14.53
CA LYS A 267 19.70 -12.09 13.99
C LYS A 267 20.72 -12.66 13.02
N LYS A 268 21.31 -13.81 13.36
CA LYS A 268 22.28 -14.49 12.50
C LYS A 268 21.58 -14.98 11.24
N VAL A 269 20.43 -15.64 11.38
CA VAL A 269 19.67 -16.15 10.24
C VAL A 269 19.21 -15.04 9.30
N GLU A 270 18.69 -13.91 9.80
CA GLU A 270 18.31 -12.76 8.94
C GLU A 270 19.55 -12.21 8.19
N SER A 271 20.67 -12.05 8.89
CA SER A 271 21.92 -11.57 8.29
C SER A 271 22.42 -12.51 7.20
N ASP A 272 22.42 -13.82 7.47
CA ASP A 272 22.86 -14.85 6.52
C ASP A 272 21.98 -14.85 5.26
N LEU A 273 20.66 -14.77 5.42
CA LEU A 273 19.71 -14.68 4.31
C LEU A 273 19.93 -13.43 3.45
N ARG A 274 20.12 -12.28 4.09
CA ARG A 274 20.32 -10.99 3.40
C ARG A 274 21.67 -10.89 2.70
N ALA A 275 22.66 -11.66 3.14
CA ALA A 275 23.95 -11.76 2.46
C ALA A 275 23.89 -12.67 1.22
N GLN A 276 23.03 -13.71 1.25
CA GLN A 276 22.88 -14.67 0.16
C GLN A 276 21.98 -14.17 -0.96
N GLU A 277 20.90 -13.48 -0.62
CA GLU A 277 19.84 -13.09 -1.56
C GLU A 277 19.41 -11.63 -1.38
N LYS A 278 19.09 -10.98 -2.51
CA LYS A 278 18.53 -9.63 -2.50
C LYS A 278 17.00 -9.71 -2.53
N PHE A 279 16.39 -9.37 -1.42
CA PHE A 279 14.94 -9.23 -1.30
C PHE A 279 14.51 -7.81 -1.68
N GLU A 280 13.56 -7.70 -2.61
CA GLU A 280 13.10 -6.42 -3.19
C GLU A 280 12.66 -5.40 -2.13
N TRP A 281 12.02 -5.86 -1.05
CA TRP A 281 11.52 -5.01 0.02
C TRP A 281 12.51 -4.87 1.18
N ASN A 282 13.65 -5.56 1.18
CA ASN A 282 14.75 -5.24 2.08
C ASN A 282 15.56 -4.10 1.46
N ARG A 283 15.90 -3.09 2.26
CA ARG A 283 16.81 -2.05 1.79
C ARG A 283 18.21 -2.64 1.61
N ALA A 284 18.89 -2.19 0.55
CA ALA A 284 20.31 -2.42 0.36
C ALA A 284 21.13 -1.80 1.50
#